data_AF-A0A926T0M3-F1
#
_entry.id   AF-A0A926T0M3-F1
#
_cell.length_a   1.000
_cell.length_b   1.000
_cell.length_c   1.000
_cell.angle_alpha   90.00
_cell.angle_beta   90.00
_cell.angle_gamma   90.00
#
_symmetry.space_group_name_H-M   'P 1'
#
loop_
_entity.id
_entity.type
_entity.pdbx_description
1 polymer ?
#
loop_
_entity_poly.entity_id
_entity_poly.type
_entity_poly.pdbx_seq_one_letter_code
_entity_poly.pdbx_strand_id
1 'polypeptide(L)'
;MKNHLFASLTATAAAATAMLSVSAPAQAFTFGNGGIKFANDTLVNFTFNQSFGSFQSTLKVFEVDGTKVSEAKNGALFTETMRSDKGSTDWKGTFGKAATYGDATKVASTPATVSFKFLANKVYSLGLVSMGWGNMAPTVYSTNSLNPWGGSQQSVFGSQGGVEGKKLNGYEKLTSANPFAGPVALSFEDTIGGASDKDFNDFSVTAKAEEVPEPFTMGGIALGAGGLMAARRRKNRKNA
;
A
#
# COMPACT_ATOMS: atom_id res chain seq x y z
N MET A 1 74.27 31.89 -31.15
CA MET A 1 73.58 30.58 -31.07
C MET A 1 72.24 30.80 -30.38
N LYS A 2 71.21 30.11 -30.86
CA LYS A 2 69.77 30.36 -30.61
C LYS A 2 69.31 29.75 -29.27
N ASN A 3 68.38 30.47 -28.64
CA ASN A 3 67.21 30.08 -27.82
C ASN A 3 67.33 28.96 -26.77
N HIS A 4 66.90 29.28 -25.54
CA HIS A 4 66.21 28.31 -24.68
C HIS A 4 64.82 28.82 -24.32
N LEU A 5 63.85 27.94 -24.58
CA LEU A 5 62.41 28.10 -24.45
C LEU A 5 61.98 28.22 -22.99
N PHE A 6 61.06 29.15 -22.72
CA PHE A 6 60.19 29.09 -21.55
C PHE A 6 59.06 28.09 -21.82
N ALA A 7 59.00 27.01 -21.04
CA ALA A 7 57.90 26.05 -21.06
C ALA A 7 56.72 26.59 -20.25
N SER A 8 55.54 26.63 -20.87
CA SER A 8 54.27 27.02 -20.26
C SER A 8 53.76 25.93 -19.33
N LEU A 9 53.38 26.31 -18.11
CA LEU A 9 52.64 25.44 -17.17
C LEU A 9 51.16 25.39 -17.62
N THR A 10 50.74 24.30 -18.25
CA THR A 10 49.33 23.99 -18.46
C THR A 10 48.75 23.36 -17.20
N ALA A 11 47.98 24.13 -16.43
CA ALA A 11 47.19 23.61 -15.32
C ALA A 11 45.98 22.82 -15.86
N THR A 12 46.06 21.49 -15.83
CA THR A 12 44.92 20.62 -16.12
C THR A 12 43.98 20.61 -14.92
N ALA A 13 42.90 21.38 -14.97
CA ALA A 13 41.81 21.27 -14.00
C ALA A 13 40.99 20.02 -14.30
N ALA A 14 41.23 18.93 -13.56
CA ALA A 14 40.36 17.76 -13.57
C ALA A 14 39.02 18.11 -12.93
N ALA A 15 37.98 18.28 -13.74
CA ALA A 15 36.60 18.38 -13.28
C ALA A 15 36.12 16.99 -12.86
N ALA A 16 36.17 16.70 -11.56
CA ALA A 16 35.53 15.52 -10.99
C ALA A 16 34.02 15.73 -10.98
N THR A 17 33.32 15.23 -12.00
CA THR A 17 31.86 15.07 -11.98
C THR A 17 31.55 13.93 -11.01
N ALA A 18 31.36 14.26 -9.74
CA ALA A 18 30.78 13.33 -8.79
C ALA A 18 29.36 12.99 -9.28
N MET A 19 29.18 11.78 -9.82
CA MET A 19 27.85 11.22 -10.00
C MET A 19 27.27 10.98 -8.60
N LEU A 20 26.58 11.99 -8.09
CA LEU A 20 25.66 11.83 -6.97
C LEU A 20 24.52 10.94 -7.49
N SER A 21 24.72 9.62 -7.43
CA SER A 21 23.61 8.68 -7.46
C SER A 21 22.70 9.08 -6.30
N VAL A 22 21.59 9.76 -6.62
CA VAL A 22 20.52 10.00 -5.66
C VAL A 22 19.93 8.62 -5.38
N SER A 23 20.53 7.89 -4.43
CA SER A 23 19.88 6.76 -3.82
C SER A 23 18.68 7.34 -3.09
N ALA A 24 17.50 7.25 -3.70
CA ALA A 24 16.27 7.49 -2.98
C ALA A 24 16.31 6.61 -1.72
N PRO A 25 15.99 7.16 -0.54
CA PRO A 25 15.99 6.37 0.68
C PRO A 25 15.07 5.17 0.48
N ALA A 26 15.57 3.96 0.76
CA ALA A 26 14.72 2.78 0.77
C ALA A 26 13.67 2.96 1.87
N GLN A 27 12.39 3.09 1.47
CA GLN A 27 11.30 3.22 2.44
C GLN A 27 11.18 1.92 3.24
N ALA A 28 11.34 1.99 4.56
CA ALA A 28 11.12 0.84 5.42
C ALA A 28 9.61 0.66 5.65
N PHE A 29 9.06 -0.48 5.21
CA PHE A 29 7.65 -0.82 5.39
C PHE A 29 7.45 -2.34 5.53
N THR A 30 6.31 -2.72 6.10
CA THR A 30 5.71 -4.05 5.96
C THR A 30 4.33 -3.88 5.34
N PHE A 31 4.00 -4.71 4.35
CA PHE A 31 2.70 -4.69 3.70
C PHE A 31 2.32 -6.13 3.32
N GLY A 32 1.67 -6.83 4.25
CA GLY A 32 1.45 -8.26 4.11
C GLY A 32 0.69 -8.88 5.27
N ASN A 33 0.68 -10.21 5.30
CA ASN A 33 0.03 -11.02 6.32
C ASN A 33 0.67 -10.96 7.71
N GLY A 34 1.87 -10.37 7.83
CA GLY A 34 2.49 -10.04 9.12
C GLY A 34 2.04 -8.70 9.70
N GLY A 35 1.17 -7.97 9.00
CA GLY A 35 0.73 -6.62 9.35
C GLY A 35 1.22 -5.57 8.36
N ILE A 36 0.56 -4.42 8.41
CA ILE A 36 0.84 -3.25 7.57
C ILE A 36 1.44 -2.15 8.44
N LYS A 37 2.65 -1.70 8.13
CA LYS A 37 3.35 -0.64 8.85
C LYS A 37 4.25 0.12 7.89
N PHE A 38 4.27 1.43 8.02
CA PHE A 38 5.17 2.30 7.27
C PHE A 38 6.04 3.10 8.22
N ALA A 39 7.29 3.37 7.85
CA ALA A 39 8.17 4.24 8.64
C ALA A 39 7.65 5.69 8.69
N ASN A 40 6.95 6.11 7.64
CA ASN A 40 6.43 7.46 7.45
C ASN A 40 4.92 7.45 7.23
N ASP A 41 4.29 8.60 7.43
CA ASP A 41 2.89 8.79 7.03
C ASP A 41 2.76 8.47 5.54
N THR A 42 1.95 7.46 5.22
CA THR A 42 1.85 6.92 3.86
C THR A 42 0.39 6.93 3.43
N LEU A 43 0.11 7.55 2.28
CA LEU A 43 -1.20 7.48 1.66
C LEU A 43 -1.23 6.22 0.78
N VAL A 44 -2.21 5.36 0.99
CA VAL A 44 -2.45 4.19 0.13
C VAL A 44 -3.81 4.35 -0.53
N ASN A 45 -3.80 4.31 -1.85
CA ASN A 45 -4.99 4.29 -2.68
C ASN A 45 -5.43 2.85 -2.88
N PHE A 46 -6.66 2.55 -2.49
CA PHE A 46 -7.30 1.26 -2.73
C PHE A 46 -8.32 1.44 -3.85
N THR A 47 -8.25 0.64 -4.89
CA THR A 47 -9.23 0.58 -5.97
C THR A 47 -9.98 -0.73 -5.86
N PHE A 48 -11.31 -0.70 -5.81
CA PHE A 48 -12.09 -1.93 -5.80
C PHE A 48 -11.93 -2.70 -7.12
N ASN A 49 -11.70 -4.02 -7.02
CA ASN A 49 -11.62 -4.89 -8.20
C ASN A 49 -12.95 -5.63 -8.38
N GLN A 50 -13.32 -6.44 -7.40
CA GLN A 50 -14.42 -7.38 -7.47
C GLN A 50 -14.80 -7.86 -6.07
N SER A 51 -16.01 -8.40 -5.95
CA SER A 51 -16.48 -9.10 -4.77
C SER A 51 -17.36 -10.25 -5.22
N PHE A 52 -17.22 -11.39 -4.54
CA PHE A 52 -17.93 -12.63 -4.74
C PHE A 52 -18.46 -13.07 -3.38
N GLY A 53 -19.60 -13.72 -3.37
CA GLY A 53 -20.05 -14.42 -2.18
C GLY A 53 -21.44 -14.03 -1.69
N SER A 54 -21.91 -14.86 -0.77
CA SER A 54 -23.27 -14.80 -0.23
C SER A 54 -23.44 -13.78 0.90
N PHE A 55 -22.35 -13.14 1.31
CA PHE A 55 -22.31 -12.16 2.38
C PHE A 55 -22.39 -10.74 1.84
N GLN A 56 -22.85 -9.84 2.71
CA GLN A 56 -22.63 -8.41 2.53
C GLN A 56 -21.39 -8.05 3.34
N SER A 57 -20.35 -7.58 2.67
CA SER A 57 -19.03 -7.37 3.25
C SER A 57 -18.64 -5.90 3.27
N THR A 58 -17.87 -5.52 4.29
CA THR A 58 -17.23 -4.22 4.40
C THR A 58 -15.74 -4.40 4.64
N LEU A 59 -14.92 -3.94 3.70
CA LEU A 59 -13.47 -3.86 3.88
C LEU A 59 -13.13 -2.63 4.71
N LYS A 60 -12.44 -2.83 5.82
CA LYS A 60 -12.00 -1.78 6.74
C LYS A 60 -10.51 -1.86 7.06
N VAL A 61 -9.97 -0.76 7.55
CA VAL A 61 -8.66 -0.64 8.19
C VAL A 61 -8.81 -0.71 9.70
N PHE A 62 -7.98 -1.50 10.34
CA PHE A 62 -7.88 -1.66 11.79
C PHE A 62 -6.51 -1.25 12.28
N GLU A 63 -6.44 -0.54 13.40
CA GLU A 63 -5.22 -0.33 14.18
C GLU A 63 -4.96 -1.57 15.06
N VAL A 64 -3.69 -1.97 15.15
CA VAL A 64 -3.25 -3.14 15.93
C VAL A 64 -2.22 -2.69 16.95
N ASP A 65 -2.52 -2.91 18.23
CA ASP A 65 -1.63 -2.65 19.37
C ASP A 65 -1.45 -3.93 20.18
N GLY A 66 -0.38 -4.65 19.88
CA GLY A 66 -0.17 -6.01 20.41
C GLY A 66 -1.29 -6.95 19.98
N THR A 67 -2.12 -7.38 20.93
CA THR A 67 -3.29 -8.23 20.69
C THR A 67 -4.60 -7.45 20.60
N LYS A 68 -4.59 -6.13 20.80
CA LYS A 68 -5.78 -5.29 20.71
C LYS A 68 -5.97 -4.84 19.27
N VAL A 69 -7.19 -5.01 18.78
CA VAL A 69 -7.60 -4.62 17.43
C VAL A 69 -8.76 -3.66 17.55
N SER A 70 -8.67 -2.50 16.90
CA SER A 70 -9.73 -1.49 16.87
C SER A 70 -9.89 -0.92 15.47
N GLU A 71 -11.11 -0.60 15.07
CA GLU A 71 -11.36 0.07 13.79
C GLU A 71 -10.60 1.40 13.74
N ALA A 72 -9.87 1.63 12.65
CA ALA A 72 -9.21 2.90 12.44
C ALA A 72 -10.27 3.99 12.17
N LYS A 73 -10.00 5.22 12.62
CA LYS A 73 -10.88 6.35 12.32
C LYS A 73 -10.96 6.56 10.80
N ASN A 74 -12.19 6.66 10.27
CA ASN A 74 -12.45 6.70 8.82
C ASN A 74 -11.82 5.52 8.07
N GLY A 75 -11.76 4.35 8.72
CA GLY A 75 -11.11 3.15 8.18
C GLY A 75 -11.98 2.35 7.22
N ALA A 76 -13.25 2.67 7.02
CA ALA A 76 -14.08 1.97 6.04
C ALA A 76 -13.62 2.31 4.61
N LEU A 77 -13.21 1.30 3.85
CA LEU A 77 -12.73 1.46 2.47
C LEU A 77 -13.86 1.21 1.48
N PHE A 78 -14.49 0.05 1.58
CA PHE A 78 -15.56 -0.38 0.66
C PHE A 78 -16.61 -1.16 1.42
N THR A 79 -17.87 -0.90 1.10
CA THR A 79 -19.02 -1.54 1.74
C THR A 79 -19.99 -2.00 0.67
N GLU A 80 -20.39 -3.25 0.72
CA GLU A 80 -21.48 -3.75 -0.10
C GLU A 80 -22.84 -3.29 0.46
N THR A 81 -23.83 -2.95 -0.38
CA THR A 81 -25.23 -2.68 0.02
C THR A 81 -26.02 -3.95 0.18
N MET A 82 -25.65 -5.01 -0.54
CA MET A 82 -26.39 -6.25 -0.56
C MET A 82 -25.43 -7.40 -0.85
N ARG A 83 -25.76 -8.55 -0.27
CA ARG A 83 -25.20 -9.84 -0.67
C ARG A 83 -25.46 -10.13 -2.15
N SER A 84 -24.68 -11.04 -2.73
CA SER A 84 -24.93 -11.54 -4.08
C SER A 84 -26.39 -12.04 -4.27
N ASP A 85 -26.95 -11.74 -5.43
CA ASP A 85 -28.32 -12.07 -5.81
C ASP A 85 -28.51 -13.58 -5.88
N LYS A 86 -29.58 -14.08 -5.26
CA LYS A 86 -29.91 -15.50 -5.21
C LYS A 86 -30.03 -16.08 -6.63
N GLY A 87 -29.11 -16.96 -7.04
CA GLY A 87 -29.34 -17.91 -8.12
C GLY A 87 -28.46 -17.84 -9.36
N SER A 88 -27.35 -17.08 -9.40
CA SER A 88 -26.34 -17.30 -10.42
C SER A 88 -25.36 -18.39 -9.96
N THR A 89 -24.86 -19.19 -10.90
CA THR A 89 -23.85 -20.24 -10.65
C THR A 89 -22.47 -19.66 -10.29
N ASP A 90 -22.33 -18.34 -10.22
CA ASP A 90 -21.04 -17.65 -10.07
C ASP A 90 -20.98 -16.63 -8.92
N TRP A 91 -22.04 -16.49 -8.11
CA TRP A 91 -22.12 -15.66 -6.89
C TRP A 91 -21.48 -14.26 -7.00
N LYS A 92 -21.41 -13.68 -8.19
CA LYS A 92 -20.70 -12.42 -8.41
C LYS A 92 -21.47 -11.27 -7.78
N GLY A 93 -20.80 -10.48 -6.96
CA GLY A 93 -21.27 -9.17 -6.58
C GLY A 93 -21.22 -8.25 -7.81
N THR A 94 -22.35 -7.70 -8.23
CA THR A 94 -22.36 -6.66 -9.28
C THR A 94 -22.23 -5.28 -8.63
N PHE A 95 -21.09 -4.63 -8.87
CA PHE A 95 -20.92 -3.22 -8.54
C PHE A 95 -21.90 -2.39 -9.40
N GLY A 96 -22.96 -1.86 -8.78
CA GLY A 96 -24.04 -1.14 -9.48
C GLY A 96 -25.42 -1.23 -8.82
N LYS A 97 -25.64 -2.23 -7.97
CA LYS A 97 -26.78 -2.26 -7.02
C LYS A 97 -26.35 -2.53 -5.58
N ALA A 98 -25.09 -2.96 -5.41
CA ALA A 98 -24.56 -3.65 -4.27
C ALA A 98 -23.51 -2.89 -3.42
N ALA A 99 -23.42 -1.55 -3.35
CA ALA A 99 -22.49 -0.83 -2.44
C ALA A 99 -22.96 0.56 -1.95
N THR A 100 -23.00 0.84 -0.63
CA THR A 100 -23.33 2.17 -0.06
C THR A 100 -22.21 2.58 0.87
N TYR A 101 -21.77 3.78 0.57
CA TYR A 101 -20.61 4.49 1.03
C TYR A 101 -20.67 4.91 2.52
N GLY A 102 -19.50 5.06 3.15
CA GLY A 102 -19.31 5.74 4.44
C GLY A 102 -18.31 6.91 4.33
N ASP A 103 -18.86 8.12 4.36
CA ASP A 103 -18.34 9.53 4.40
C ASP A 103 -16.87 9.82 3.95
N ALA A 104 -16.55 10.53 2.85
CA ALA A 104 -17.19 11.67 2.14
C ALA A 104 -17.96 11.37 0.81
N THR A 105 -19.30 11.35 0.91
CA THR A 105 -20.28 11.51 -0.19
C THR A 105 -20.12 10.69 -1.49
N LYS A 106 -20.83 9.55 -1.55
CA LYS A 106 -21.43 8.89 -2.73
C LYS A 106 -20.54 8.57 -3.95
N VAL A 107 -20.34 7.28 -4.27
CA VAL A 107 -20.24 6.85 -5.68
C VAL A 107 -20.88 5.48 -5.91
N ALA A 108 -21.98 5.50 -6.67
CA ALA A 108 -22.40 4.41 -7.52
C ALA A 108 -21.67 4.56 -8.88
N SER A 109 -21.29 3.43 -9.49
CA SER A 109 -20.88 3.30 -10.90
C SER A 109 -19.67 4.12 -11.41
N THR A 110 -18.45 3.75 -10.98
CA THR A 110 -17.13 3.98 -11.64
C THR A 110 -16.06 3.31 -10.75
N PRO A 111 -14.84 2.94 -11.23
CA PRO A 111 -13.86 2.26 -10.37
C PRO A 111 -13.53 3.14 -9.16
N ALA A 112 -14.12 2.80 -8.03
CA ALA A 112 -14.06 3.59 -6.82
C ALA A 112 -12.67 3.41 -6.22
N THR A 113 -11.91 4.50 -6.18
CA THR A 113 -10.64 4.55 -5.46
C THR A 113 -10.84 5.31 -4.16
N VAL A 114 -10.48 4.70 -3.04
CA VAL A 114 -10.54 5.27 -1.70
C VAL A 114 -9.13 5.30 -1.13
N SER A 115 -8.74 6.45 -0.57
CA SER A 115 -7.42 6.63 0.01
C SER A 115 -7.49 6.54 1.53
N PHE A 116 -6.54 5.84 2.15
CA PHE A 116 -6.36 5.84 3.59
C PHE A 116 -4.93 6.23 3.95
N LYS A 117 -4.79 7.12 4.94
CA LYS A 117 -3.47 7.54 5.45
C LYS A 117 -3.06 6.66 6.62
N PHE A 118 -2.07 5.81 6.37
CA PHE A 118 -1.39 5.04 7.40
C PHE A 118 -0.41 5.95 8.13
N LEU A 119 -0.53 6.06 9.45
CA LEU A 119 0.38 6.89 10.23
C LEU A 119 1.72 6.18 10.45
N ALA A 120 2.79 6.97 10.46
CA ALA A 120 4.14 6.52 10.72
C ALA A 120 4.20 5.63 11.97
N ASN A 121 4.89 4.50 11.85
CA ASN A 121 5.21 3.55 12.91
C ASN A 121 4.03 2.86 13.61
N LYS A 122 2.78 3.09 13.17
CA LYS A 122 1.63 2.32 13.62
C LYS A 122 1.49 1.02 12.83
N VAL A 123 1.00 -0.02 13.51
CA VAL A 123 0.68 -1.32 12.89
C VAL A 123 -0.81 -1.34 12.57
N TYR A 124 -1.13 -1.78 11.37
CA TYR A 124 -2.48 -1.88 10.86
C TYR A 124 -2.74 -3.28 10.29
N SER A 125 -4.02 -3.62 10.19
CA SER A 125 -4.50 -4.75 9.39
C SER A 125 -5.66 -4.26 8.54
N LEU A 126 -5.81 -4.81 7.35
CA LEU A 126 -7.11 -4.78 6.68
C LEU A 126 -7.98 -5.86 7.31
N GLY A 127 -9.29 -5.66 7.33
CA GLY A 127 -10.24 -6.68 7.73
C GLY A 127 -11.55 -6.59 6.97
N LEU A 128 -12.08 -7.76 6.60
CA LEU A 128 -13.36 -7.90 5.94
C LEU A 128 -14.39 -8.26 7.01
N VAL A 129 -15.32 -7.34 7.24
CA VAL A 129 -16.45 -7.53 8.16
C VAL A 129 -17.66 -7.94 7.34
N SER A 130 -18.15 -9.16 7.54
CA SER A 130 -19.17 -9.76 6.69
C SER A 130 -20.45 -10.06 7.48
N MET A 131 -21.60 -9.86 6.84
CA MET A 131 -22.92 -10.16 7.39
C MET A 131 -23.68 -11.09 6.45
N GLY A 132 -24.14 -12.23 6.97
CA GLY A 132 -24.86 -13.24 6.22
C GLY A 132 -26.17 -13.60 6.92
N TRP A 133 -27.28 -13.55 6.18
CA TRP A 133 -28.61 -13.91 6.69
C TRP A 133 -28.98 -13.24 8.03
N GLY A 134 -28.54 -12.00 8.25
CA GLY A 134 -28.82 -11.23 9.47
C GLY A 134 -27.87 -11.49 10.64
N ASN A 135 -26.87 -12.37 10.48
CA ASN A 135 -25.85 -12.64 11.49
C ASN A 135 -24.49 -12.10 11.05
N MET A 136 -23.71 -11.58 11.99
CA MET A 136 -22.31 -11.21 11.73
C MET A 136 -21.46 -12.47 11.62
N ALA A 137 -20.68 -12.57 10.54
CA ALA A 137 -19.59 -13.51 10.45
C ALA A 137 -18.38 -12.99 11.27
N PRO A 138 -17.47 -13.87 11.72
CA PRO A 138 -16.19 -13.44 12.25
C PRO A 138 -15.44 -12.58 11.23
N THR A 139 -14.88 -11.45 11.67
CA THR A 139 -14.02 -10.63 10.82
C THR A 139 -12.82 -11.43 10.37
N VAL A 140 -12.55 -11.46 9.07
CA VAL A 140 -11.27 -11.95 8.56
C VAL A 140 -10.29 -10.79 8.47
N TYR A 141 -9.04 -11.03 8.83
CA TYR A 141 -7.98 -10.05 8.82
C TYR A 141 -6.92 -10.42 7.79
N SER A 142 -6.33 -9.39 7.18
CA SER A 142 -5.13 -9.60 6.37
C SER A 142 -3.98 -10.11 7.22
N THR A 143 -3.91 -9.70 8.49
CA THR A 143 -2.87 -10.17 9.43
C THR A 143 -3.22 -11.55 9.97
N ASN A 144 -2.38 -12.54 9.65
CA ASN A 144 -2.64 -13.95 9.95
C ASN A 144 -2.93 -14.18 11.43
N SER A 145 -2.09 -13.66 12.32
CA SER A 145 -2.22 -13.86 13.79
C SER A 145 -3.51 -13.31 14.40
N LEU A 146 -4.27 -12.47 13.69
CA LEU A 146 -5.56 -11.94 14.15
C LEU A 146 -6.73 -12.85 13.78
N ASN A 147 -6.54 -13.81 12.88
CA ASN A 147 -7.61 -14.69 12.43
C ASN A 147 -7.92 -15.78 13.49
N PRO A 148 -9.21 -15.99 13.84
CA PRO A 148 -9.62 -16.82 14.98
C PRO A 148 -9.32 -18.32 14.82
N TRP A 149 -9.03 -18.78 13.60
CA TRP A 149 -8.75 -20.19 13.30
C TRP A 149 -7.25 -20.52 13.41
N GLY A 150 -6.63 -20.16 14.53
CA GLY A 150 -5.23 -20.48 14.79
C GLY A 150 -4.24 -19.74 13.90
N GLY A 151 -4.58 -18.53 13.46
CA GLY A 151 -3.67 -17.71 12.66
C GLY A 151 -3.69 -18.00 11.15
N SER A 152 -4.79 -18.57 10.64
CA SER A 152 -4.94 -18.94 9.23
C SER A 152 -4.77 -17.74 8.27
N GLN A 153 -4.21 -17.97 7.09
CA GLN A 153 -4.19 -16.96 6.02
C GLN A 153 -5.58 -16.80 5.41
N GLN A 154 -6.11 -15.58 5.45
CA GLN A 154 -7.41 -15.19 4.90
C GLN A 154 -7.31 -14.05 3.89
N SER A 155 -6.09 -13.65 3.55
CA SER A 155 -5.85 -12.75 2.42
C SER A 155 -4.55 -13.09 1.70
N VAL A 156 -4.48 -12.74 0.42
CA VAL A 156 -3.29 -12.84 -0.43
C VAL A 156 -2.88 -11.48 -0.95
N PHE A 157 -1.57 -11.30 -1.13
CA PHE A 157 -0.93 -10.10 -1.66
C PHE A 157 -0.27 -10.43 -3.01
N GLY A 158 -0.64 -9.71 -4.06
CA GLY A 158 -0.16 -9.92 -5.43
C GLY A 158 -1.05 -10.82 -6.30
N SER A 159 -2.29 -11.12 -5.87
CA SER A 159 -3.25 -11.91 -6.67
C SER A 159 -4.69 -11.39 -6.48
N GLN A 160 -5.52 -11.56 -7.51
CA GLN A 160 -6.96 -11.27 -7.50
C GLN A 160 -7.82 -12.47 -7.02
N GLY A 161 -7.18 -13.52 -6.52
CA GLY A 161 -7.84 -14.77 -6.15
C GLY A 161 -7.76 -15.83 -7.24
N GLY A 162 -8.36 -16.98 -6.94
CA GLY A 162 -8.45 -18.17 -7.76
C GLY A 162 -9.81 -18.26 -8.46
N VAL A 163 -10.20 -19.49 -8.77
CA VAL A 163 -11.51 -19.78 -9.35
C VAL A 163 -12.40 -20.28 -8.22
N GLU A 164 -13.66 -19.83 -8.19
CA GLU A 164 -14.69 -20.27 -7.25
C GLU A 164 -14.65 -21.78 -6.98
N GLY A 165 -14.59 -22.16 -5.70
CA GLY A 165 -14.57 -23.57 -5.29
C GLY A 165 -13.22 -24.25 -5.47
N LYS A 166 -12.18 -23.53 -5.92
CA LYS A 166 -10.86 -24.08 -6.22
C LYS A 166 -9.76 -23.27 -5.55
N LYS A 167 -9.17 -23.89 -4.53
CA LYS A 167 -7.95 -23.45 -3.87
C LYS A 167 -6.94 -22.83 -4.84
N LEU A 168 -6.54 -21.60 -4.54
CA LEU A 168 -5.50 -20.89 -5.27
C LEU A 168 -4.15 -21.56 -5.03
N ASN A 169 -3.52 -22.05 -6.10
CA ASN A 169 -2.23 -22.73 -6.00
C ASN A 169 -1.11 -21.75 -5.59
N GLY A 170 -0.33 -22.10 -4.57
CA GLY A 170 0.81 -21.31 -4.10
C GLY A 170 0.45 -20.05 -3.31
N TYR A 171 -0.80 -19.93 -2.84
CA TYR A 171 -1.26 -18.80 -2.03
C TYR A 171 -0.40 -18.57 -0.77
N GLU A 172 0.24 -19.62 -0.25
CA GLU A 172 1.15 -19.58 0.90
C GLU A 172 2.39 -18.70 0.66
N LYS A 173 2.70 -18.40 -0.61
CA LYS A 173 3.81 -17.50 -1.01
C LYS A 173 3.35 -16.07 -1.22
N LEU A 174 2.04 -15.84 -1.35
CA LEU A 174 1.43 -14.54 -1.64
C LEU A 174 1.16 -13.78 -0.34
N THR A 175 2.20 -13.63 0.49
CA THR A 175 2.04 -13.16 1.87
C THR A 175 2.38 -11.70 2.08
N SER A 176 3.06 -11.07 1.12
CA SER A 176 3.42 -9.66 1.16
C SER A 176 3.70 -9.15 -0.24
N ALA A 177 3.65 -7.83 -0.40
CA ALA A 177 3.99 -7.18 -1.66
C ALA A 177 4.48 -5.75 -1.40
N ASN A 178 5.12 -5.15 -2.41
CA ASN A 178 5.59 -3.77 -2.34
C ASN A 178 4.57 -2.83 -3.01
N PRO A 179 3.76 -2.06 -2.25
CA PRO A 179 2.77 -1.15 -2.84
C PRO A 179 3.40 0.11 -3.47
N PHE A 180 4.70 0.36 -3.26
CA PHE A 180 5.45 1.43 -3.92
C PHE A 180 6.04 1.02 -5.28
N ALA A 181 6.23 -0.29 -5.51
CA ALA A 181 6.73 -0.79 -6.79
C ALA A 181 5.66 -0.76 -7.91
N GLY A 182 4.40 -0.60 -7.53
CA GLY A 182 3.26 -0.55 -8.44
C GLY A 182 1.97 -0.95 -7.75
N PRO A 183 0.84 -0.95 -8.48
CA PRO A 183 -0.42 -1.47 -7.97
C PRO A 183 -0.29 -2.95 -7.58
N VAL A 184 -0.79 -3.30 -6.40
CA VAL A 184 -0.77 -4.64 -5.82
C VAL A 184 -2.20 -5.11 -5.60
N ALA A 185 -2.59 -6.23 -6.21
CA ALA A 185 -3.87 -6.87 -5.91
C ALA A 185 -3.86 -7.48 -4.50
N LEU A 186 -4.95 -7.30 -3.77
CA LEU A 186 -5.21 -7.82 -2.44
C LEU A 186 -6.54 -8.53 -2.50
N SER A 187 -6.59 -9.79 -2.09
CA SER A 187 -7.84 -10.54 -2.14
C SER A 187 -8.06 -11.34 -0.87
N PHE A 188 -9.32 -11.44 -0.46
CA PHE A 188 -9.77 -11.98 0.81
C PHE A 188 -10.68 -13.17 0.60
N GLU A 189 -10.71 -14.01 1.63
CA GLU A 189 -11.75 -14.99 1.89
C GLU A 189 -12.80 -14.39 2.84
N ASP A 190 -14.08 -14.73 2.72
CA ASP A 190 -15.16 -14.24 3.60
C ASP A 190 -15.63 -15.26 4.67
N THR A 191 -14.95 -16.42 4.71
CA THR A 191 -15.39 -17.67 5.33
C THR A 191 -16.16 -17.57 6.66
N ILE A 192 -17.34 -18.21 6.67
CA ILE A 192 -17.95 -18.78 7.87
C ILE A 192 -17.40 -20.19 8.13
N GLY A 193 -16.60 -20.33 9.20
CA GLY A 193 -16.37 -21.63 9.85
C GLY A 193 -15.25 -22.52 9.27
N GLY A 194 -14.01 -22.04 9.22
CA GLY A 194 -12.79 -22.88 9.11
C GLY A 194 -12.59 -23.69 7.82
N ALA A 195 -13.62 -23.86 6.99
CA ALA A 195 -13.65 -24.64 5.76
C ALA A 195 -13.58 -23.77 4.50
N SER A 196 -12.84 -22.66 4.59
CA SER A 196 -12.39 -21.83 3.46
C SER A 196 -11.81 -22.73 2.37
N ASP A 197 -12.28 -22.60 1.13
CA ASP A 197 -11.71 -23.33 -0.01
C ASP A 197 -10.38 -22.72 -0.48
N LYS A 198 -9.99 -21.56 0.08
CA LYS A 198 -8.70 -20.90 -0.10
C LYS A 198 -8.48 -20.46 -1.54
N ASP A 199 -9.53 -20.03 -2.21
CA ASP A 199 -9.45 -19.41 -3.51
C ASP A 199 -9.18 -17.89 -3.44
N PHE A 200 -9.50 -17.23 -2.32
CA PHE A 200 -9.33 -15.80 -2.07
C PHE A 200 -10.02 -14.91 -3.10
N ASN A 201 -11.18 -15.30 -3.61
CA ASN A 201 -11.89 -14.54 -4.62
C ASN A 201 -13.01 -13.63 -4.03
N ASP A 202 -13.39 -13.83 -2.77
CA ASP A 202 -14.59 -13.24 -2.16
C ASP A 202 -14.57 -11.70 -2.12
N PHE A 203 -13.41 -11.10 -1.88
CA PHE A 203 -13.30 -9.65 -1.94
C PHE A 203 -11.92 -9.23 -2.41
N SER A 204 -11.83 -8.45 -3.49
CA SER A 204 -10.56 -8.02 -4.04
C SER A 204 -10.49 -6.51 -4.27
N VAL A 205 -9.35 -5.94 -3.91
CA VAL A 205 -8.98 -4.54 -4.15
C VAL A 205 -7.55 -4.47 -4.67
N THR A 206 -7.19 -3.36 -5.29
CA THR A 206 -5.82 -3.05 -5.69
C THR A 206 -5.30 -1.91 -4.83
N ALA A 207 -4.17 -2.10 -4.16
CA ALA A 207 -3.52 -1.09 -3.36
C ALA A 207 -2.32 -0.48 -4.11
N LYS A 208 -2.16 0.83 -4.03
CA LYS A 208 -0.96 1.55 -4.49
C LYS A 208 -0.59 2.61 -3.46
N ALA A 209 0.64 2.53 -2.96
CA ALA A 209 1.16 3.54 -2.04
C ALA A 209 1.69 4.74 -2.83
N GLU A 210 1.43 5.94 -2.31
CA GLU A 210 2.04 7.18 -2.76
C GLU A 210 3.03 7.66 -1.71
N GLU A 211 4.23 8.01 -2.16
CA GLU A 211 5.18 8.68 -1.29
C GLU A 211 4.64 10.08 -1.00
N VAL A 212 4.33 10.36 0.27
CA VAL A 212 4.06 11.72 0.72
C VAL A 212 5.43 12.37 0.97
N PRO A 213 5.88 13.35 0.15
CA PRO A 213 7.20 13.93 0.34
C PRO A 213 7.28 14.59 1.72
N GLU A 214 8.24 14.16 2.53
CA GLU A 214 8.45 14.80 3.82
C GLU A 214 8.91 16.26 3.62
N PRO A 215 8.44 17.22 4.45
CA PRO A 215 8.90 18.60 4.37
C PRO A 215 10.40 18.75 4.65
N PHE A 216 11.05 17.77 5.29
CA PHE A 216 12.47 17.84 5.65
C PHE A 216 13.43 17.61 4.47
N THR A 217 13.06 16.81 3.48
CA THR A 217 13.89 16.58 2.28
C THR A 217 14.10 17.86 1.48
N MET A 218 13.14 18.78 1.51
CA MET A 218 13.29 20.12 0.92
C MET A 218 14.30 21.00 1.67
N GLY A 219 14.43 20.85 3.00
CA GLY A 219 15.39 21.60 3.80
C GLY A 219 16.85 21.26 3.48
N GLY A 220 17.15 19.98 3.24
CA GLY A 220 18.49 19.52 2.87
C GLY A 220 18.95 20.04 1.50
N ILE A 221 18.05 20.09 0.51
CA ILE A 221 18.35 20.64 -0.83
C ILE A 221 18.57 22.16 -0.76
N ALA A 222 17.76 22.88 0.03
CA ALA A 222 17.91 24.33 0.23
C ALA A 222 19.26 24.68 0.88
N LEU A 223 19.69 23.91 1.89
CA LEU A 223 21.00 24.10 2.54
C LEU A 223 22.17 23.74 1.61
N GLY A 224 22.04 22.68 0.80
CA GLY A 224 23.05 22.29 -0.19
C GLY A 224 23.27 23.36 -1.27
N ALA A 225 22.19 23.95 -1.79
CA ALA A 225 22.27 25.05 -2.76
C ALA A 225 22.85 26.34 -2.14
N GLY A 226 22.44 26.66 -0.91
CA GLY A 226 22.97 27.80 -0.15
C GLY A 226 24.47 27.68 0.13
N GLY A 227 24.94 26.49 0.52
CA GLY A 227 26.35 26.18 0.74
C GLY A 227 27.20 26.31 -0.52
N LEU A 228 26.70 25.83 -1.67
CA LEU A 228 27.39 25.95 -2.96
C LEU A 228 27.51 27.42 -3.41
N MET A 229 26.45 28.21 -3.23
CA MET A 229 26.45 29.65 -3.54
C MET A 229 27.41 30.44 -2.62
N ALA A 230 27.42 30.13 -1.32
CA ALA A 230 28.33 30.75 -0.35
C ALA A 230 29.81 30.39 -0.62
N ALA A 231 30.09 29.13 -0.99
CA ALA A 231 31.42 28.68 -1.38
C ALA A 231 31.93 29.36 -2.66
N ARG A 232 31.06 29.55 -3.67
CA ARG A 232 31.39 30.31 -4.88
C ARG A 232 31.70 31.78 -4.57
N ARG A 233 30.94 32.42 -3.67
CA ARG A 233 31.22 33.80 -3.24
C ARG A 233 32.55 33.95 -2.49
N ARG A 234 32.95 32.96 -1.68
CA ARG A 234 34.26 32.98 -1.00
C ARG A 234 35.44 32.81 -1.96
N LYS A 235 35.30 32.03 -3.04
CA LYS A 235 36.36 31.84 -4.03
C LYS A 235 36.68 33.13 -4.80
N ASN A 236 35.68 33.94 -5.12
CA ASN A 236 35.87 35.19 -5.86
C ASN A 236 36.49 36.33 -5.03
N ARG A 237 36.48 36.25 -3.69
CA ARG A 237 37.10 37.25 -2.81
C ARG A 237 38.60 37.04 -2.55
N LYS A 238 39.15 35.88 -2.89
CA LYS A 238 40.60 35.59 -2.73
C LYS A 238 41.44 35.96 -3.96
N ASN A 239 40.80 36.37 -5.06
CA ASN A 239 41.45 36.73 -6.32
C ASN A 239 41.31 38.22 -6.67
N ALA A 240 40.97 39.07 -5.68
CA ALA A 240 40.89 40.52 -5.80
C ALA A 240 41.89 41.15 -4.83
#